data_AF-A0A5J6F9P6-F1
#
_entry.id   AF-A0A5J6F9P6-F1
#
_cell.length_a   1.000
_cell.length_b   1.000
_cell.length_c   1.000
_cell.angle_alpha   90.00
_cell.angle_beta   90.00
_cell.angle_gamma   90.00
#
_symmetry.space_group_name_H-M   'P 1'
#
loop_
_entity.id
_entity.type
_entity.pdbx_description
1 polymer ?
#
loop_
_entity_poly.entity_id
_entity_poly.type
_entity_poly.pdbx_seq_one_letter_code
_entity_poly.pdbx_strand_id
1 'polypeptide(L)'
;MSTGAPDPVVPAALPRLAERLLADLRQESARADTKGSVLVAAQGMAAAALVGVLAVQGWKPTSLSVFGQALWWAGAACFLASLVSLLMAVVPRYHVRGWRPGLPLTHFADIRSAARRGHTALEEALRETDRVPTVALLVSLTENSRIVANKYGWLRMGIAGFTAALMLLPGALLVG
;
A
#
# COMPACT_ATOMS: atom_id res chain seq x y z
N MET A 1 -18.03 56.09 10.40
CA MET A 1 -17.70 55.46 9.10
C MET A 1 -17.10 54.11 9.40
N SER A 2 -17.82 53.05 9.03
CA SER A 2 -17.61 51.68 9.52
C SER A 2 -16.30 51.04 9.07
N THR A 3 -15.59 50.46 10.04
CA THR A 3 -14.58 49.42 9.87
C THR A 3 -15.28 48.10 9.53
N GLY A 4 -15.21 47.66 8.27
CA GLY A 4 -15.69 46.34 7.86
C GLY A 4 -14.76 45.26 8.41
N ALA A 5 -15.18 44.56 9.45
CA ALA A 5 -14.55 43.31 9.86
C ALA A 5 -14.79 42.25 8.77
N PRO A 6 -13.79 41.47 8.35
CA PRO A 6 -14.02 40.34 7.45
C PRO A 6 -14.84 39.26 8.18
N ASP A 7 -15.93 38.83 7.56
CA ASP A 7 -16.80 37.74 8.04
C ASP A 7 -16.01 36.42 8.22
N PRO A 8 -16.30 35.60 9.25
CA PRO A 8 -15.65 34.31 9.44
C PRO A 8 -16.18 33.28 8.43
N VAL A 9 -15.57 33.22 7.24
CA VAL A 9 -15.83 32.17 6.24
C VAL A 9 -15.12 30.88 6.65
N VAL A 10 -15.54 30.20 7.73
CA VAL A 10 -14.87 28.98 8.22
C VAL A 10 -15.76 27.75 8.50
N PRO A 11 -17.11 27.75 8.52
CA PRO A 11 -17.84 26.48 8.74
C PRO A 11 -17.80 25.50 7.56
N ALA A 12 -17.92 25.99 6.32
CA ALA A 12 -18.04 25.13 5.13
C ALA A 12 -16.71 24.82 4.42
N ALA A 13 -15.60 25.47 4.83
CA ALA A 13 -14.29 25.28 4.20
C ALA A 13 -13.63 23.94 4.61
N LEU A 14 -13.78 23.55 5.88
CA LEU A 14 -13.12 22.36 6.42
C LEU A 14 -13.65 21.04 5.83
N PRO A 15 -14.98 20.80 5.70
CA PRO A 15 -15.49 19.58 5.08
C PRO A 15 -15.05 19.45 3.61
N ARG A 16 -15.14 20.55 2.84
CA ARG A 16 -14.70 20.57 1.43
C ARG A 16 -13.20 20.30 1.29
N LEU A 17 -12.37 20.83 2.18
CA LEU A 17 -10.94 20.53 2.21
C LEU A 17 -10.68 19.06 2.52
N ALA A 18 -11.38 18.50 3.52
CA ALA A 18 -11.23 17.09 3.90
C ALA A 18 -11.66 16.15 2.77
N GLU A 19 -12.75 16.44 2.06
CA GLU A 19 -13.20 15.70 0.88
C GLU A 19 -12.16 15.73 -0.25
N ARG A 20 -11.60 16.92 -0.54
CA ARG A 20 -10.54 17.06 -1.54
C ARG A 20 -9.31 16.25 -1.19
N LEU A 21 -8.82 16.36 0.05
CA LEU A 21 -7.67 15.58 0.52
C LEU A 21 -7.94 14.08 0.50
N LEU A 22 -9.17 13.65 0.80
CA LEU A 22 -9.56 12.24 0.72
C LEU A 22 -9.56 11.74 -0.74
N ALA A 23 -10.00 12.56 -1.69
CA ALA A 23 -9.91 12.25 -3.12
C ALA A 23 -8.44 12.15 -3.57
N ASP A 24 -7.60 13.09 -3.15
CA ASP A 24 -6.16 13.08 -3.44
C ASP A 24 -5.48 11.83 -2.89
N LEU A 25 -5.78 11.43 -1.64
CA LEU A 25 -5.25 10.19 -1.03
C LEU A 25 -5.70 8.92 -1.78
N ARG A 26 -6.95 8.86 -2.24
CA ARG A 26 -7.46 7.72 -3.03
C ARG A 26 -6.75 7.63 -4.37
N GLN A 27 -6.54 8.76 -5.04
CA GLN A 27 -5.76 8.81 -6.27
C GLN A 27 -4.30 8.39 -6.02
N GLU A 28 -3.70 8.86 -4.93
CA GLU A 28 -2.33 8.50 -4.58
C GLU A 28 -2.17 7.02 -4.24
N SER A 29 -3.17 6.42 -3.58
CA SER A 29 -3.25 4.97 -3.38
C SER A 29 -3.28 4.22 -4.71
N ALA A 30 -4.13 4.64 -5.66
CA ALA A 30 -4.22 4.00 -6.98
C ALA A 30 -2.88 4.10 -7.75
N ARG A 31 -2.21 5.27 -7.67
CA ARG A 31 -0.87 5.45 -8.24
C ARG A 31 0.17 4.51 -7.61
N ALA A 32 0.13 4.34 -6.29
CA ALA A 32 1.01 3.40 -5.60
C ALA A 32 0.75 1.95 -6.04
N ASP A 33 -0.52 1.55 -6.24
CA ASP A 33 -0.90 0.21 -6.70
C ASP A 33 -0.40 -0.06 -8.13
N THR A 34 -0.49 0.94 -9.02
CA THR A 34 0.09 0.87 -10.37
C THR A 34 1.60 0.70 -10.30
N LYS A 35 2.32 1.52 -9.52
CA LYS A 35 3.78 1.40 -9.33
C LYS A 35 4.17 0.01 -8.82
N GLY A 36 3.44 -0.51 -7.83
CA GLY A 36 3.65 -1.85 -7.28
C GLY A 36 3.47 -2.93 -8.33
N SER A 37 2.37 -2.91 -9.08
CA SER A 37 2.08 -3.88 -10.14
C SER A 37 3.15 -3.89 -11.24
N VAL A 38 3.62 -2.71 -11.65
CA VAL A 38 4.72 -2.58 -12.63
C VAL A 38 6.01 -3.19 -12.11
N LEU A 39 6.37 -2.94 -10.85
CA LEU A 39 7.58 -3.53 -10.25
C LEU A 39 7.48 -5.05 -10.10
N VAL A 40 6.31 -5.59 -9.74
CA VAL A 40 6.08 -7.04 -9.69
C VAL A 40 6.26 -7.66 -11.08
N ALA A 41 5.71 -7.03 -12.13
CA ALA A 41 5.89 -7.48 -13.50
C ALA A 41 7.37 -7.44 -13.93
N ALA A 42 8.07 -6.33 -13.65
CA ALA A 42 9.51 -6.19 -13.92
C ALA A 42 10.34 -7.26 -13.19
N GLN A 43 10.02 -7.54 -11.92
CA GLN A 43 10.67 -8.58 -11.14
C GLN A 43 10.38 -9.97 -11.72
N GLY A 44 9.16 -10.25 -12.18
CA GLY A 44 8.82 -11.48 -12.89
C GLY A 44 9.64 -11.68 -14.17
N MET A 45 9.85 -10.62 -14.96
CA MET A 45 10.71 -10.67 -16.14
C MET A 45 12.18 -10.94 -15.78
N ALA A 46 12.69 -10.30 -14.72
CA ALA A 46 14.05 -10.54 -14.25
C ALA A 46 14.25 -11.99 -13.77
N ALA A 47 13.25 -12.56 -13.07
CA ALA A 47 13.27 -13.97 -12.67
C ALA A 47 13.29 -14.90 -13.88
N ALA A 48 12.42 -14.65 -14.87
CA ALA A 48 12.37 -15.46 -16.09
C ALA A 48 13.68 -15.40 -16.87
N ALA A 49 14.28 -14.21 -17.01
CA ALA A 49 15.57 -14.05 -17.67
C ALA A 49 16.70 -14.79 -16.93
N LEU A 50 16.75 -14.67 -15.60
CA LEU A 50 17.73 -15.39 -14.78
C LEU A 50 17.57 -16.90 -14.95
N VAL A 51 16.37 -17.44 -14.80
CA VAL A 51 16.09 -18.87 -14.98
C VAL A 51 16.49 -19.34 -16.38
N GLY A 52 16.20 -18.56 -17.42
CA GLY A 52 16.58 -18.86 -18.80
C GLY A 52 18.11 -18.98 -18.97
N VAL A 53 18.86 -18.02 -18.42
CA VAL A 53 20.34 -18.05 -18.45
C VAL A 53 20.88 -19.28 -17.72
N LEU A 54 20.38 -19.56 -16.51
CA LEU A 54 20.83 -20.72 -15.72
C LEU A 54 20.54 -22.05 -16.41
N ALA A 55 19.37 -22.16 -17.06
CA ALA A 55 18.97 -23.36 -17.79
C ALA A 55 19.88 -23.63 -18.99
N VAL A 56 20.24 -22.59 -19.76
CA VAL A 56 21.16 -22.70 -20.91
C VAL A 56 22.58 -23.08 -20.45
N GLN A 57 23.03 -22.55 -19.33
CA GLN A 57 24.39 -22.79 -18.80
C GLN A 57 24.54 -24.13 -18.05
N GLY A 58 23.45 -24.90 -17.87
CA GLY A 58 23.49 -26.14 -17.08
C GLY A 58 23.93 -25.91 -15.62
N TRP A 59 23.57 -24.75 -15.07
CA TRP A 59 24.11 -24.22 -13.82
C TRP A 59 23.82 -25.15 -12.61
N LYS A 60 24.81 -25.29 -11.72
CA LYS A 60 24.68 -26.02 -10.46
C LYS A 60 25.12 -25.11 -9.30
N PRO A 61 24.35 -24.99 -8.20
CA PRO A 61 24.74 -24.14 -7.06
C PRO A 61 26.11 -24.51 -6.45
N THR A 62 26.47 -25.79 -6.55
CA THR A 62 27.71 -26.35 -5.99
C THR A 62 28.95 -26.04 -6.81
N SER A 63 28.83 -25.46 -8.02
CA SER A 63 29.99 -25.05 -8.83
C SER A 63 30.56 -23.70 -8.41
N LEU A 64 29.83 -22.93 -7.60
CA LEU A 64 30.26 -21.61 -7.12
C LEU A 64 31.29 -21.75 -5.99
N SER A 65 32.24 -20.81 -5.94
CA SER A 65 33.10 -20.59 -4.78
C SER A 65 32.26 -20.38 -3.50
N VAL A 66 32.82 -20.64 -2.31
CA VAL A 66 32.09 -20.45 -1.03
C VAL A 66 31.54 -19.02 -0.91
N PHE A 67 32.30 -18.03 -1.36
CA PHE A 67 31.86 -16.64 -1.40
C PHE A 67 30.76 -16.40 -2.43
N GLY A 68 30.88 -16.98 -3.63
CA GLY A 68 29.83 -16.95 -4.65
C GLY A 68 28.51 -17.58 -4.18
N GLN A 69 28.56 -18.69 -3.44
CA GLN A 69 27.37 -19.32 -2.85
C GLN A 69 26.70 -18.42 -1.81
N ALA A 70 27.49 -17.76 -0.95
CA ALA A 70 26.95 -16.82 0.03
C ALA A 70 26.24 -15.65 -0.66
N LEU A 71 26.85 -15.08 -1.71
CA LEU A 71 26.29 -13.98 -2.48
C LEU A 71 25.02 -14.39 -3.23
N TRP A 72 25.00 -15.61 -3.78
CA TRP A 72 23.84 -16.19 -4.46
C TRP A 72 22.63 -16.31 -3.52
N TRP A 73 22.82 -16.94 -2.36
CA TRP A 73 21.73 -17.13 -1.40
C TRP A 73 21.26 -15.82 -0.77
N ALA A 74 22.17 -14.87 -0.52
CA ALA A 74 21.81 -13.53 -0.10
C ALA A 74 20.97 -12.81 -1.17
N GLY A 75 21.38 -12.88 -2.44
CA GLY A 75 20.65 -12.33 -3.57
C GLY A 75 19.25 -12.94 -3.73
N ALA A 76 19.15 -14.26 -3.62
CA ALA A 76 17.87 -14.98 -3.67
C ALA A 76 16.94 -14.59 -2.51
N ALA A 77 17.48 -14.46 -1.29
CA ALA A 77 16.72 -14.00 -0.14
C ALA A 77 16.22 -12.55 -0.32
N CYS A 78 17.07 -11.64 -0.80
CA CYS A 78 16.69 -10.27 -1.13
C CYS A 78 15.61 -10.22 -2.22
N PHE A 79 15.71 -11.07 -3.24
CA PHE A 79 14.74 -11.15 -4.33
C PHE A 79 13.36 -11.60 -3.82
N LEU A 80 13.34 -12.63 -2.98
CA LEU A 80 12.10 -13.14 -2.39
C LEU A 80 11.49 -12.14 -1.40
N ALA A 81 12.30 -11.52 -0.53
CA ALA A 81 11.85 -10.48 0.39
C ALA A 81 11.29 -9.26 -0.37
N SER A 82 11.90 -8.91 -1.50
CA SER A 82 11.38 -7.89 -2.41
C SER A 82 10.01 -8.27 -2.94
N LEU A 83 9.85 -9.50 -3.46
CA LEU A 83 8.58 -9.97 -4.00
C LEU A 83 7.46 -9.86 -2.97
N VAL A 84 7.72 -10.38 -1.77
CA VAL A 84 6.76 -10.33 -0.65
C VAL A 84 6.41 -8.88 -0.33
N SER A 85 7.40 -7.99 -0.29
CA SER A 85 7.18 -6.57 0.00
C SER A 85 6.34 -5.89 -1.07
N LEU A 86 6.64 -6.11 -2.36
CA LEU A 86 5.87 -5.54 -3.46
C LEU A 86 4.45 -6.07 -3.52
N LEU A 87 4.24 -7.38 -3.30
CA LEU A 87 2.91 -7.96 -3.17
C LEU A 87 2.16 -7.35 -1.99
N MET A 88 2.82 -7.17 -0.85
CA MET A 88 2.27 -6.53 0.34
C MET A 88 1.89 -5.06 0.14
N ALA A 89 2.50 -4.37 -0.83
CA ALA A 89 2.14 -3.02 -1.24
C ALA A 89 0.86 -2.99 -2.09
N VAL A 90 0.65 -4.00 -2.95
CA VAL A 90 -0.48 -4.09 -3.90
C VAL A 90 -1.71 -4.76 -3.27
N VAL A 91 -1.54 -5.68 -2.31
CA VAL A 91 -2.65 -6.37 -1.66
C VAL A 91 -3.56 -5.35 -0.99
N PRO A 92 -4.88 -5.38 -1.26
CA PRO A 92 -5.82 -4.43 -0.69
C PRO A 92 -5.89 -4.62 0.82
N ARG A 93 -5.33 -3.66 1.56
CA ARG A 93 -5.37 -3.63 3.02
C ARG A 93 -6.59 -2.87 3.50
N TYR A 94 -7.50 -3.60 4.11
CA TYR A 94 -8.66 -3.02 4.76
C TYR A 94 -8.45 -3.05 6.26
N HIS A 95 -8.63 -1.92 6.93
CA HIS A 95 -8.63 -1.93 8.38
C HIS A 95 -9.93 -2.57 8.86
N VAL A 96 -9.84 -3.73 9.50
CA VAL A 96 -11.00 -4.50 9.99
C VAL A 96 -11.33 -4.10 11.42
N ARG A 97 -11.38 -2.81 11.72
CA ARG A 97 -12.06 -2.38 12.94
C ARG A 97 -13.55 -2.56 12.68
N GLY A 98 -14.12 -3.63 13.24
CA GLY A 98 -15.54 -3.89 13.09
C GLY A 98 -16.35 -2.71 13.60
N TRP A 99 -17.15 -2.11 12.73
CA TRP A 99 -18.09 -1.06 13.08
C TRP A 99 -18.91 -1.43 14.32
N ARG A 100 -19.08 -0.47 15.23
CA ARG A 100 -19.87 -0.59 16.45
C ARG A 100 -21.07 0.36 16.38
N PRO A 101 -22.24 -0.02 16.95
CA PRO A 101 -23.38 0.88 17.05
C PRO A 101 -23.00 2.21 17.73
N GLY A 102 -23.50 3.33 17.19
CA GLY A 102 -23.20 4.67 17.68
C GLY A 102 -21.90 5.31 17.13
N LEU A 103 -21.24 4.67 16.17
CA LEU A 103 -20.13 5.28 15.43
C LEU A 103 -20.54 5.62 13.99
N PRO A 104 -20.04 6.74 13.43
CA PRO A 104 -20.27 7.07 12.02
C PRO A 104 -19.60 6.04 11.09
N LEU A 105 -20.11 5.93 9.88
CA LEU A 105 -19.54 5.12 8.81
C LEU A 105 -18.35 5.87 8.20
N THR A 106 -17.16 5.28 8.24
CA THR A 106 -15.93 5.92 7.73
C THR A 106 -15.35 5.17 6.53
N HIS A 107 -15.70 3.89 6.36
CA HIS A 107 -15.24 3.08 5.25
C HIS A 107 -16.26 2.05 4.77
N PHE A 108 -16.05 1.48 3.57
CA PHE A 108 -16.93 0.44 3.02
C PHE A 108 -16.97 -0.80 3.93
N ALA A 109 -15.90 -1.06 4.69
CA ALA A 109 -15.84 -2.14 5.65
C ALA A 109 -16.89 -1.97 6.77
N ASP A 110 -17.17 -0.73 7.16
CA ASP A 110 -18.21 -0.38 8.13
C ASP A 110 -19.59 -0.56 7.55
N ILE A 111 -19.82 -0.12 6.30
CA ILE A 111 -21.08 -0.34 5.58
C ILE A 111 -21.38 -1.84 5.49
N ARG A 112 -20.39 -2.64 5.09
CA ARG A 112 -20.52 -4.11 5.03
C ARG A 112 -20.76 -4.71 6.42
N SER A 113 -20.12 -4.18 7.46
CA SER A 113 -20.28 -4.63 8.84
C SER A 113 -21.67 -4.31 9.40
N ALA A 114 -22.16 -3.10 9.18
CA ALA A 114 -23.50 -2.66 9.55
C ALA A 114 -24.58 -3.43 8.78
N ALA A 115 -24.41 -3.59 7.46
CA ALA A 115 -25.34 -4.36 6.62
C ALA A 115 -25.46 -5.83 7.07
N ARG A 116 -24.35 -6.48 7.47
CA ARG A 116 -24.38 -7.83 8.04
C ARG A 116 -25.14 -7.93 9.36
N ARG A 117 -25.25 -6.84 10.12
CA ARG A 117 -26.01 -6.79 11.38
C ARG A 117 -27.50 -6.50 11.17
N GLY A 118 -27.93 -6.21 9.94
CA GLY A 118 -29.32 -5.97 9.56
C GLY A 118 -29.60 -4.56 9.06
N HIS A 119 -30.75 -4.38 8.39
CA HIS A 119 -31.13 -3.13 7.75
C HIS A 119 -31.26 -1.96 8.74
N THR A 120 -31.85 -2.21 9.91
CA THR A 120 -32.01 -1.22 10.99
C THR A 120 -30.69 -0.70 11.52
N ALA A 121 -29.68 -1.57 11.64
CA ALA A 121 -28.34 -1.19 12.08
C ALA A 121 -27.63 -0.31 11.04
N LEU A 122 -27.85 -0.56 9.75
CA LEU A 122 -27.30 0.28 8.67
C LEU A 122 -27.98 1.65 8.61
N GLU A 123 -29.30 1.73 8.77
CA GLU A 123 -30.01 3.00 8.85
C GLU A 123 -29.52 3.85 10.02
N GLU A 124 -29.34 3.24 11.20
CA GLU A 124 -28.84 3.96 12.38
C GLU A 124 -27.42 4.46 12.16
N ALA A 125 -26.56 3.67 11.52
CA ALA A 125 -25.22 4.08 11.15
C ALA A 125 -25.22 5.27 10.18
N LEU A 126 -26.15 5.29 9.22
CA LEU A 126 -26.32 6.40 8.28
C LEU A 126 -26.79 7.67 8.99
N ARG A 127 -27.78 7.57 9.89
CA ARG A 127 -28.24 8.71 10.71
C ARG A 127 -27.11 9.27 11.58
N GLU A 128 -26.30 8.40 12.18
CA GLU A 128 -25.18 8.84 13.01
C GLU A 128 -24.05 9.49 12.18
N THR A 129 -23.86 9.03 10.94
CA THR A 129 -22.92 9.66 9.99
C THR A 129 -23.41 11.05 9.58
N ASP A 130 -24.70 11.21 9.33
CA ASP A 130 -25.33 12.49 8.97
C ASP A 130 -25.27 13.51 10.12
N ARG A 131 -25.33 13.05 11.37
CA ARG A 131 -25.15 13.91 12.56
C ARG A 131 -23.73 14.46 12.70
N VAL A 132 -22.70 13.72 12.27
CA VAL A 132 -21.29 14.08 12.52
C VAL A 132 -20.40 13.90 11.27
N PRO A 133 -20.73 14.57 10.14
CA PRO A 133 -20.09 14.31 8.84
C PRO A 133 -18.60 14.69 8.83
N THR A 134 -18.22 15.77 9.50
CA THR A 134 -16.82 16.22 9.57
C THR A 134 -15.93 15.23 10.34
N VAL A 135 -16.44 14.64 11.43
CA VAL A 135 -15.69 13.65 12.20
C VAL A 135 -15.52 12.37 11.38
N ALA A 136 -16.56 11.93 10.68
CA ALA A 136 -16.48 10.79 9.77
C ALA A 136 -15.39 11.01 8.70
N LEU A 137 -15.38 12.19 8.06
CA LEU A 137 -14.37 12.56 7.05
C LEU A 137 -12.94 12.56 7.60
N LEU A 138 -12.71 13.13 8.79
CA LEU A 138 -11.37 13.18 9.40
C LEU A 138 -10.85 11.79 9.78
N VAL A 139 -11.73 10.90 10.26
CA VAL A 139 -11.38 9.50 10.52
C VAL A 139 -11.02 8.80 9.22
N SER A 140 -11.86 8.92 8.18
CA SER A 140 -11.56 8.36 6.85
C SER A 140 -10.23 8.88 6.31
N LEU A 141 -9.93 10.17 6.45
CA LEU A 141 -8.68 10.76 5.99
C LEU A 141 -7.46 10.18 6.72
N THR A 142 -7.56 10.02 8.05
CA THR A 142 -6.50 9.45 8.88
C THR A 142 -6.26 7.98 8.57
N GLU A 143 -7.32 7.21 8.31
CA GLU A 143 -7.19 5.80 7.94
C GLU A 143 -6.59 5.64 6.54
N ASN A 144 -7.06 6.41 5.56
CA ASN A 144 -6.54 6.36 4.19
C ASN A 144 -5.07 6.82 4.14
N SER A 145 -4.68 7.85 4.90
CA SER A 145 -3.29 8.32 4.94
C SER A 145 -2.34 7.26 5.51
N ARG A 146 -2.74 6.53 6.56
CA ARG A 146 -1.97 5.41 7.12
C ARG A 146 -1.82 4.27 6.13
N ILE A 147 -2.87 3.94 5.37
CA ILE A 147 -2.80 2.91 4.32
C ILE A 147 -1.79 3.32 3.26
N VAL A 148 -1.87 4.55 2.75
CA VAL A 148 -0.93 5.08 1.74
C VAL A 148 0.51 5.09 2.28
N ALA A 149 0.75 5.56 3.50
CA ALA A 149 2.07 5.56 4.12
C ALA A 149 2.67 4.14 4.24
N ASN A 150 1.84 3.16 4.64
CA ASN A 150 2.27 1.77 4.70
C ASN A 150 2.59 1.21 3.32
N LYS A 151 1.77 1.47 2.29
CA LYS A 151 2.06 1.07 0.91
C LYS A 151 3.42 1.61 0.45
N TYR A 152 3.71 2.87 0.72
CA TYR A 152 5.02 3.47 0.43
C TYR A 152 6.17 2.85 1.22
N GLY A 153 5.95 2.42 2.47
CA GLY A 153 6.92 1.64 3.24
C GLY A 153 7.29 0.32 2.54
N TRP A 154 6.27 -0.47 2.18
CA TRP A 154 6.45 -1.74 1.47
C TRP A 154 7.08 -1.56 0.08
N LEU A 155 6.70 -0.50 -0.65
CA LEU A 155 7.28 -0.17 -1.94
C LEU A 155 8.78 0.13 -1.83
N ARG A 156 9.19 0.91 -0.82
CA ARG A 156 10.61 1.21 -0.57
C ARG A 156 11.41 -0.04 -0.22
N MET A 157 10.88 -0.90 0.66
CA MET A 157 11.52 -2.18 1.00
C MET A 157 11.63 -3.11 -0.20
N GLY A 158 10.59 -3.18 -1.02
CA GLY A 158 10.57 -3.93 -2.27
C GLY A 158 11.66 -3.44 -3.24
N ILE A 159 11.68 -2.15 -3.55
CA ILE A 159 12.69 -1.55 -4.44
C ILE A 159 14.11 -1.84 -3.92
N ALA A 160 14.38 -1.60 -2.63
CA ALA A 160 15.70 -1.83 -2.05
C ALA A 160 16.12 -3.31 -2.16
N GLY A 161 15.22 -4.25 -1.85
CA GLY A 161 15.46 -5.67 -1.98
C GLY A 161 15.69 -6.10 -3.43
N PHE A 162 14.90 -5.57 -4.37
CA PHE A 162 15.05 -5.88 -5.80
C PHE A 162 16.38 -5.37 -6.34
N THR A 163 16.76 -4.14 -6.02
CA THR A 163 18.05 -3.57 -6.41
C THR A 163 19.22 -4.37 -5.83
N ALA A 164 19.16 -4.74 -4.55
CA ALA A 164 20.18 -5.58 -3.93
C ALA A 164 20.30 -6.93 -4.64
N ALA A 165 19.18 -7.60 -4.93
CA ALA A 165 19.17 -8.86 -5.65
C ALA A 165 19.77 -8.73 -7.07
N LEU A 166 19.47 -7.63 -7.78
CA LEU A 166 19.99 -7.36 -9.12
C LEU A 166 21.52 -7.14 -9.14
N MET A 167 22.13 -6.79 -8.01
CA MET A 167 23.59 -6.70 -7.86
C MET A 167 24.21 -8.02 -7.39
N LEU A 168 23.60 -8.65 -6.38
CA LEU A 168 24.13 -9.86 -5.75
C LEU A 168 24.08 -11.08 -6.66
N LEU A 169 22.98 -11.28 -7.42
CA LEU A 169 22.82 -12.47 -8.26
C LEU A 169 23.81 -12.51 -9.43
N PRO A 170 23.99 -11.44 -10.24
CA PRO A 170 25.04 -11.42 -11.25
C PRO A 170 26.44 -11.42 -10.64
N GLY A 171 26.65 -10.70 -9.52
CA GLY A 171 27.92 -10.70 -8.81
C GLY A 171 28.34 -12.10 -8.36
N ALA A 172 27.39 -12.93 -7.92
CA ALA A 172 27.66 -14.31 -7.54
C ALA A 172 28.19 -15.14 -8.71
N LEU A 173 27.66 -14.91 -9.91
CA LEU A 173 28.07 -15.59 -11.15
C LEU A 173 29.42 -15.10 -11.69
N LEU A 174 29.89 -13.91 -11.29
CA LEU A 174 31.20 -13.37 -11.68
C LEU A 174 32.34 -13.83 -10.75
N VAL A 175 32.02 -14.14 -9.49
CA VAL A 175 33.01 -14.51 -8.45
C VAL A 175 33.10 -16.04 -8.25
N GLY A 176 32.27 -16.82 -8.95
CA GLY A 176 32.23 -18.28 -8.86
C GLY A 176 32.17 -18.92 -10.23
#